data_AF-A0A100WP35-F1
#
_entry.id   AF-A0A100WP35-F1
#
_cell.length_a   1.000
_cell.length_b   1.000
_cell.length_c   1.000
_cell.angle_alpha   90.00
_cell.angle_beta   90.00
_cell.angle_gamma   90.00
#
_symmetry.space_group_name_H-M   'P 1'
#
loop_
_entity.id
_entity.type
_entity.pdbx_description
1 polymer ?
#
loop_
_entity_poly.entity_id
_entity_poly.type
_entity_poly.pdbx_seq_one_letter_code
_entity_poly.pdbx_strand_id
1 'polypeptide(L)'
;MTVWVSLFVWVVLEPQYPWWTPWPVWAVAIGLAAFGLLAAIPITMLNQPVVKTYATVLNGLTGAQRTAVARALRTEPIPADPAVLTAAVRASDLARAYRDRVTPVQRRGIWVLIGLFGIVLPALQFVADRPRLGWTYLGLAVVLMVLQVWPAWARRRREPHLARLRAAADADPEIAAAVAQKVAPAVPTGRERWLRVGLALVLVVAVGLATVWLSQDSGRDCRTAIAAASYISDQRELLDPSRIGPGGPDLSEYRAWSAQLGRYADRVDDPTIGRHLQQISDLSAEAVDIVEQSRTPGLTNGGIEIRKASYLNIAQRIVDADTELVENCKR
;
A
#
# COMPACT_ATOMS: atom_id res chain seq x y z
N MET A 1 1.30 -16.68 -6.18
CA MET A 1 1.72 -16.56 -4.77
C MET A 1 2.11 -15.14 -4.37
N THR A 2 2.83 -14.38 -5.19
CA THR A 2 3.31 -13.02 -4.83
C THR A 2 2.20 -11.98 -4.70
N VAL A 3 1.13 -12.03 -5.51
CA VAL A 3 -0.04 -11.15 -5.35
C VAL A 3 -0.69 -11.35 -3.97
N TRP A 4 -0.81 -12.61 -3.54
CA TRP A 4 -1.32 -12.95 -2.21
C TRP A 4 -0.39 -12.49 -1.10
N VAL A 5 0.94 -12.53 -1.29
CA VAL A 5 1.90 -12.02 -0.31
C VAL A 5 1.88 -10.49 -0.27
N SER A 6 1.72 -9.80 -1.39
CA SER A 6 1.56 -8.33 -1.42
C SER A 6 0.25 -7.89 -0.78
N LEU A 7 -0.83 -8.65 -0.97
CA LEU A 7 -2.12 -8.40 -0.31
C LEU A 7 -2.10 -8.76 1.17
N PHE A 8 -1.40 -9.84 1.53
CA PHE A 8 -1.19 -10.21 2.92
C PHE A 8 -0.30 -9.20 3.63
N VAL A 9 0.76 -8.71 2.97
CA VAL A 9 1.59 -7.62 3.45
C VAL A 9 0.77 -6.35 3.58
N TRP A 10 -0.14 -6.03 2.65
CA TRP A 10 -1.04 -4.88 2.77
C TRP A 10 -2.01 -5.02 3.96
N VAL A 11 -2.55 -6.23 4.19
CA VAL A 11 -3.44 -6.54 5.32
C VAL A 11 -2.72 -6.64 6.67
N VAL A 12 -1.42 -7.02 6.69
CA VAL A 12 -0.66 -7.30 7.91
C VAL A 12 0.25 -6.14 8.33
N LEU A 13 0.70 -5.29 7.39
CA LEU A 13 1.40 -4.03 7.69
C LEU A 13 0.46 -2.86 8.00
N GLU A 14 -0.86 -3.10 8.03
CA GLU A 14 -1.81 -2.29 8.79
C GLU A 14 -2.01 -2.94 10.17
N PRO A 15 -1.11 -2.71 11.15
CA PRO A 15 -1.41 -3.10 12.50
C PRO A 15 -2.52 -2.17 13.00
N GLN A 16 -3.57 -2.80 13.53
CA GLN A 16 -4.57 -2.26 14.44
C GLN A 16 -5.85 -1.71 13.78
N TYR A 17 -6.84 -2.61 13.69
CA TYR A 17 -8.30 -2.42 13.62
C TYR A 17 -8.87 -1.35 12.65
N PRO A 18 -9.70 -1.73 11.67
CA PRO A 18 -10.30 -0.79 10.71
C PRO A 18 -11.55 -0.14 11.33
N TRP A 19 -11.39 1.01 11.96
CA TRP A 19 -12.53 1.87 12.35
C TRP A 19 -12.80 2.98 11.30
N TRP A 20 -11.89 3.16 10.33
CA TRP A 20 -11.89 4.25 9.35
C TRP A 20 -12.31 3.85 7.93
N THR A 21 -12.89 2.66 7.70
CA THR A 21 -13.49 2.30 6.40
C THR A 21 -14.99 2.07 6.56
N PRO A 22 -15.87 2.93 6.00
CA PRO A 22 -17.31 2.67 5.95
C PRO A 22 -17.68 1.51 5.00
N TRP A 23 -16.69 0.89 4.35
CA TRP A 23 -16.90 -0.24 3.47
C TRP A 23 -16.75 -1.55 4.25
N PRO A 24 -17.76 -2.42 4.19
CA PRO A 24 -17.65 -3.72 4.81
C PRO A 24 -16.54 -4.54 4.13
N VAL A 25 -15.79 -5.31 4.92
CA VAL A 25 -14.62 -6.13 4.53
C VAL A 25 -14.84 -6.92 3.23
N TRP A 26 -16.08 -7.33 2.95
CA TRP A 26 -16.44 -8.03 1.72
C TRP A 26 -16.21 -7.20 0.45
N ALA A 27 -16.35 -5.88 0.47
CA ALA A 27 -16.16 -5.03 -0.71
C ALA A 27 -14.69 -4.90 -1.11
N VAL A 28 -13.80 -4.80 -0.12
CA VAL A 28 -12.35 -4.88 -0.33
C VAL A 28 -11.98 -6.26 -0.85
N ALA A 29 -12.53 -7.33 -0.25
CA ALA A 29 -12.30 -8.69 -0.71
C ALA A 29 -12.77 -8.92 -2.16
N ILE A 30 -13.94 -8.38 -2.56
CA ILE A 30 -14.45 -8.46 -3.93
C ILE A 30 -13.56 -7.68 -4.89
N GLY A 31 -13.13 -6.47 -4.52
CA GLY A 31 -12.22 -5.66 -5.33
C GLY A 31 -10.90 -6.38 -5.59
N LEU A 32 -10.33 -7.00 -4.55
CA LEU A 32 -9.11 -7.80 -4.66
C LEU A 32 -9.31 -9.08 -5.49
N ALA A 33 -10.44 -9.76 -5.32
CA ALA A 33 -10.76 -10.95 -6.11
C ALA A 33 -10.95 -10.59 -7.59
N ALA A 34 -11.68 -9.51 -7.89
CA ALA A 34 -11.89 -9.02 -9.25
C ALA A 34 -10.57 -8.60 -9.90
N PHE A 35 -9.72 -7.85 -9.18
CA PHE A 35 -8.39 -7.48 -9.65
C PHE A 35 -7.51 -8.72 -9.89
N GLY A 36 -7.53 -9.68 -8.97
CA GLY A 36 -6.81 -10.95 -9.10
C GLY A 36 -7.24 -11.73 -10.33
N LEU A 37 -8.55 -11.80 -10.61
CA LEU A 37 -9.10 -12.45 -11.81
C LEU A 37 -8.70 -11.70 -13.08
N LEU A 38 -8.84 -10.37 -13.11
CA LEU A 38 -8.49 -9.54 -14.25
C LEU A 38 -7.00 -9.56 -14.58
N ALA A 39 -6.12 -9.71 -13.57
CA ALA A 39 -4.69 -9.87 -13.77
C ALA A 39 -4.29 -11.30 -14.12
N ALA A 40 -4.97 -12.32 -13.57
CA ALA A 40 -4.64 -13.73 -13.79
C ALA A 40 -4.87 -14.18 -15.25
N ILE A 41 -5.94 -13.69 -15.90
CA ILE A 41 -6.27 -14.03 -17.29
C ILE A 41 -5.15 -13.63 -18.29
N PRO A 42 -4.66 -12.37 -18.32
CA PRO A 42 -3.56 -12.00 -19.20
C PRO A 42 -2.26 -12.71 -18.81
N ILE A 43 -1.96 -12.88 -17.50
CA ILE A 43 -0.76 -13.60 -17.05
C ILE A 43 -0.76 -15.05 -17.54
N THR A 44 -1.89 -15.75 -17.44
CA THR A 44 -1.99 -17.14 -17.90
C THR A 44 -1.85 -17.24 -19.42
N MET A 45 -2.53 -16.39 -20.18
CA MET A 45 -2.42 -16.36 -21.65
C MET A 45 -1.00 -16.01 -22.13
N LEU A 46 -0.31 -15.09 -21.46
CA LEU A 46 1.08 -14.74 -21.77
C LEU A 46 2.06 -15.89 -21.49
N ASN A 47 1.72 -16.79 -20.57
CA ASN A 47 2.57 -17.93 -20.22
C ASN A 47 2.25 -19.20 -21.03
N GLN A 48 1.06 -19.33 -21.62
CA GLN A 48 0.68 -20.47 -22.45
C GLN A 48 1.68 -20.84 -23.57
N PRO A 49 2.20 -19.90 -24.40
CA PRO A 49 3.14 -20.27 -25.46
C PRO A 49 4.43 -20.84 -24.88
N VAL A 50 4.89 -20.28 -23.75
CA VAL A 50 6.07 -20.76 -23.02
C VAL A 50 5.83 -22.19 -22.51
N VAL A 51 4.69 -22.43 -21.84
CA VAL A 51 4.32 -23.76 -21.33
C VAL A 51 4.26 -24.80 -22.45
N LYS A 52 3.69 -24.44 -23.61
CA LYS A 52 3.63 -25.32 -24.78
C LYS A 52 5.02 -25.69 -25.31
N THR A 53 5.96 -24.74 -25.39
CA THR A 53 7.33 -25.04 -25.84
C THR A 53 8.12 -25.87 -24.82
N TYR A 54 7.86 -25.72 -23.51
CA TYR A 54 8.44 -26.65 -22.53
C TYR A 54 7.81 -28.03 -22.63
N ALA A 55 6.51 -28.13 -22.92
CA ALA A 55 5.83 -29.41 -23.09
C ALA A 55 6.37 -30.19 -24.31
N THR A 56 6.80 -29.52 -25.38
CA THR A 56 7.45 -30.20 -26.51
C THR A 56 8.83 -30.74 -26.16
N VAL A 57 9.61 -30.03 -25.35
CA VAL A 57 10.91 -30.51 -24.84
C VAL A 57 10.74 -31.73 -23.92
N LEU A 58 9.64 -31.79 -23.17
CA LEU A 58 9.32 -32.87 -22.24
C LEU A 58 8.48 -33.99 -22.87
N ASN A 59 8.20 -33.90 -24.16
CA ASN A 59 7.41 -34.89 -24.87
C ASN A 59 8.19 -36.20 -24.99
N GLY A 60 7.54 -37.34 -24.71
CA GLY A 60 8.19 -38.66 -24.65
C GLY A 60 8.77 -39.07 -23.28
N LEU A 61 8.84 -38.17 -22.28
CA LEU A 61 9.25 -38.54 -20.91
C LEU A 61 8.06 -39.00 -20.06
N THR A 62 8.31 -40.02 -19.24
CA THR A 62 7.36 -40.53 -18.23
C THR A 62 7.13 -39.51 -17.10
N GLY A 63 6.04 -39.66 -16.34
CA GLY A 63 5.74 -38.77 -15.21
C GLY A 63 6.87 -38.70 -14.19
N ALA A 64 7.50 -39.84 -13.87
CA ALA A 64 8.65 -39.91 -12.97
C ALA A 64 9.86 -39.13 -13.54
N GLN A 65 10.19 -39.31 -14.82
CA GLN A 65 11.28 -38.60 -15.47
C GLN A 65 11.06 -37.08 -15.53
N ARG A 66 9.81 -36.61 -15.74
CA ARG A 66 9.50 -35.17 -15.70
C ARG A 66 9.76 -34.56 -14.32
N THR A 67 9.43 -35.27 -13.25
CA THR A 67 9.75 -34.81 -11.90
C THR A 67 11.25 -34.81 -11.64
N ALA A 68 12.00 -35.78 -12.20
CA ALA A 68 13.44 -35.83 -12.11
C ALA A 68 14.11 -34.66 -12.86
N VAL A 69 13.61 -34.28 -14.05
CA VAL A 69 14.07 -33.08 -14.77
C VAL A 69 13.84 -31.82 -13.93
N ALA A 70 12.64 -31.66 -13.36
CA ALA A 70 12.32 -30.49 -12.53
C ALA A 70 13.20 -30.40 -11.27
N ARG A 71 13.56 -31.55 -10.69
CA ARG A 71 14.45 -31.67 -9.54
C ARG A 71 15.90 -31.36 -9.91
N ALA A 72 16.41 -31.95 -10.99
CA ALA A 72 17.75 -31.70 -11.52
C ALA A 72 17.99 -30.21 -11.81
N LEU A 73 16.98 -29.49 -12.30
CA LEU A 73 17.05 -28.04 -12.57
C LEU A 73 17.04 -27.16 -11.30
N ARG A 74 16.57 -27.67 -10.16
CA ARG A 74 16.45 -26.88 -8.92
C ARG A 74 17.75 -26.85 -8.14
N THR A 75 18.27 -28.02 -7.73
CA THR A 75 19.57 -28.14 -7.02
C THR A 75 20.01 -29.61 -6.82
N GLU A 76 19.27 -30.59 -7.34
CA GLU A 76 19.51 -32.01 -7.05
C GLU A 76 20.66 -32.63 -7.87
N PRO A 77 21.19 -33.80 -7.46
CA PRO A 77 22.31 -34.46 -8.12
C PRO A 77 22.09 -34.69 -9.63
N ILE A 78 23.21 -34.79 -10.36
CA ILE A 78 23.23 -34.99 -11.82
C ILE A 78 22.47 -36.28 -12.16
N PRO A 79 21.45 -36.24 -13.03
CA PRO A 79 20.70 -37.43 -13.42
C PRO A 79 21.61 -38.46 -14.12
N ALA A 80 21.49 -39.72 -13.72
CA ALA A 80 22.16 -40.84 -14.40
C ALA A 80 21.43 -41.28 -15.69
N ASP A 81 20.15 -40.92 -15.84
CA ASP A 81 19.35 -41.23 -17.04
C ASP A 81 19.68 -40.21 -18.17
N PRO A 82 20.20 -40.66 -19.33
CA PRO A 82 20.60 -39.79 -20.44
C PRO A 82 19.41 -39.02 -21.06
N ALA A 83 18.19 -39.57 -21.00
CA ALA A 83 16.99 -38.89 -21.49
C ALA A 83 16.61 -37.70 -20.58
N VAL A 84 16.77 -37.86 -19.27
CA VAL A 84 16.51 -36.81 -18.27
C VAL A 84 17.57 -35.70 -18.37
N LEU A 85 18.84 -36.07 -18.57
CA LEU A 85 19.93 -35.11 -18.74
C LEU A 85 19.74 -34.25 -20.00
N THR A 86 19.45 -34.87 -21.15
CA THR A 86 19.18 -34.17 -22.42
C THR A 86 18.02 -33.17 -22.30
N ALA A 87 16.91 -33.60 -21.70
CA ALA A 87 15.73 -32.77 -21.50
C ALA A 87 15.99 -31.59 -20.54
N ALA A 88 16.75 -31.82 -19.46
CA ALA A 88 17.12 -30.77 -18.51
C ALA A 88 17.99 -29.69 -19.16
N VAL A 89 18.99 -30.09 -19.96
CA VAL A 89 19.88 -29.14 -20.65
C VAL A 89 19.11 -28.34 -21.70
N ARG A 90 18.28 -28.99 -22.55
CA ARG A 90 17.42 -28.29 -23.53
C ARG A 90 16.44 -27.32 -22.86
N ALA A 91 15.84 -27.69 -21.73
CA ALA A 91 14.96 -26.81 -20.97
C ALA A 91 15.73 -25.60 -20.38
N SER A 92 16.97 -25.79 -19.95
CA SER A 92 17.82 -24.70 -19.44
C SER A 92 18.22 -23.70 -20.53
N ASP A 93 18.49 -24.17 -21.75
CA ASP A 93 18.79 -23.32 -22.92
C ASP A 93 17.58 -22.52 -23.36
N LEU A 94 16.41 -23.16 -23.39
CA LEU A 94 15.15 -22.50 -23.71
C LEU A 94 14.87 -21.38 -22.69
N ALA A 95 15.10 -21.65 -21.40
CA ALA A 95 14.99 -20.65 -20.33
C ALA A 95 15.97 -19.48 -20.52
N ARG A 96 17.17 -19.72 -21.07
CA ARG A 96 18.14 -18.67 -21.39
C ARG A 96 17.68 -17.84 -22.59
N ALA A 97 17.22 -18.49 -23.65
CA ALA A 97 16.75 -17.83 -24.86
C ALA A 97 15.52 -16.92 -24.62
N TYR A 98 14.58 -17.31 -23.74
CA TYR A 98 13.47 -16.43 -23.33
C TYR A 98 13.93 -15.21 -22.50
N ARG A 99 15.03 -15.34 -21.73
CA ARG A 99 15.56 -14.24 -20.90
C ARG A 99 16.31 -13.21 -21.72
N ASP A 100 17.08 -13.66 -22.72
CA ASP A 100 17.87 -12.78 -23.57
C ASP A 100 17.00 -11.94 -24.51
N ARG A 101 15.71 -12.29 -24.65
CA ARG A 101 14.71 -11.47 -25.34
C ARG A 101 14.29 -10.20 -24.59
N VAL A 102 14.59 -10.08 -23.30
CA VAL A 102 14.26 -8.85 -22.57
C VAL A 102 15.23 -7.76 -23.01
N THR A 103 14.72 -6.79 -23.79
CA THR A 103 15.56 -5.72 -24.34
C THR A 103 16.18 -4.87 -23.22
N PRO A 104 17.39 -4.30 -23.44
CA PRO A 104 18.02 -3.43 -22.46
C PRO A 104 17.16 -2.22 -22.11
N VAL A 105 16.36 -1.72 -23.08
CA VAL A 105 15.39 -0.64 -22.87
C VAL A 105 14.30 -1.04 -21.88
N GLN A 106 13.75 -2.26 -22.01
CA GLN A 106 12.74 -2.77 -21.07
C GLN A 106 13.31 -2.93 -19.65
N ARG A 107 14.57 -3.38 -19.51
CA ARG A 107 15.24 -3.44 -18.21
C ARG A 107 15.42 -2.05 -17.59
N ARG A 108 15.84 -1.06 -18.38
CA ARG A 108 15.98 0.32 -17.93
C ARG A 108 14.63 0.90 -17.50
N GLY A 109 13.57 0.68 -18.29
CA GLY A 109 12.21 1.15 -17.97
C GLY A 109 11.70 0.64 -16.62
N ILE A 110 11.99 -0.61 -16.26
CA ILE A 110 11.61 -1.15 -14.94
C ILE A 110 12.37 -0.44 -13.81
N TRP A 111 13.67 -0.15 -13.98
CA TRP A 111 14.42 0.61 -12.98
C TRP A 111 13.95 2.06 -12.85
N VAL A 112 13.55 2.70 -13.96
CA VAL A 112 12.93 4.03 -13.93
C VAL A 112 11.62 3.99 -13.14
N LEU A 113 10.77 2.97 -13.37
CA LEU A 113 9.54 2.79 -12.60
C LEU A 113 9.82 2.58 -11.10
N ILE A 114 10.81 1.77 -10.75
CA ILE A 114 11.20 1.58 -9.34
C ILE A 114 11.69 2.90 -8.73
N GLY A 115 12.50 3.69 -9.44
CA GLY A 115 12.94 5.00 -8.97
C GLY A 115 11.79 6.00 -8.81
N LEU A 116 10.85 5.99 -9.76
CA LEU A 116 9.64 6.83 -9.72
C LEU A 116 8.78 6.51 -8.49
N PHE A 117 8.48 5.23 -8.26
CA PHE A 117 7.66 4.78 -7.14
C PHE A 117 8.40 4.76 -5.80
N GLY A 118 9.72 4.58 -5.80
CA GLY A 118 10.52 4.47 -4.58
C GLY A 118 11.10 5.78 -4.08
N ILE A 119 11.19 6.81 -4.93
CA ILE A 119 11.84 8.07 -4.59
C ILE A 119 10.93 9.25 -4.93
N VAL A 120 10.61 9.45 -6.21
CA VAL A 120 9.95 10.68 -6.69
C VAL A 120 8.54 10.83 -6.09
N LEU A 121 7.71 9.80 -6.24
CA LEU A 121 6.33 9.85 -5.73
C LEU A 121 6.26 9.91 -4.20
N PRO A 122 7.01 9.09 -3.43
CA PRO A 122 7.05 9.24 -1.97
C PRO A 122 7.53 10.63 -1.54
N ALA A 123 8.62 11.15 -2.11
CA ALA A 123 9.15 12.46 -1.73
C ALA A 123 8.11 13.57 -1.94
N LEU A 124 7.40 13.55 -3.06
CA LEU A 124 6.31 14.51 -3.32
C LEU A 124 5.18 14.39 -2.27
N GLN A 125 4.81 13.17 -1.87
CA GLN A 125 3.75 12.95 -0.88
C GLN A 125 4.16 13.29 0.55
N PHE A 126 5.44 13.05 0.92
CA PHE A 126 5.97 13.47 2.21
C PHE A 126 6.09 15.00 2.32
N VAL A 127 6.47 15.68 1.23
CA VAL A 127 6.48 17.15 1.18
C VAL A 127 5.06 17.74 1.25
N ALA A 128 4.07 17.01 0.73
CA ALA A 128 2.66 17.39 0.78
C ALA A 128 1.95 16.95 2.08
N ASP A 129 2.70 16.58 3.13
CA ASP A 129 2.17 16.09 4.43
C ASP A 129 1.15 14.94 4.33
N ARG A 130 1.26 14.10 3.28
CA ARG A 130 0.44 12.89 3.06
C ARG A 130 1.28 11.63 3.23
N PRO A 131 1.75 11.30 4.46
CA PRO A 131 2.69 10.21 4.69
C PRO A 131 2.10 8.83 4.34
N ARG A 132 0.78 8.65 4.46
CA ARG A 132 0.08 7.41 4.11
C ARG A 132 0.26 7.06 2.62
N LEU A 133 0.16 8.05 1.73
CA LEU A 133 0.42 7.87 0.30
C LEU A 133 1.90 7.63 0.00
N GLY A 134 2.82 8.27 0.74
CA GLY A 134 4.25 8.01 0.62
C GLY A 134 4.62 6.56 0.93
N TRP A 135 4.06 6.00 2.00
CA TRP A 135 4.30 4.62 2.41
C TRP A 135 3.77 3.58 1.43
N THR A 136 2.59 3.81 0.83
CA THR A 136 2.03 2.86 -0.15
C THR A 136 2.90 2.78 -1.41
N TYR A 137 3.40 3.91 -1.91
CA TYR A 137 4.33 3.94 -3.04
C TYR A 137 5.68 3.27 -2.71
N LEU A 138 6.22 3.50 -1.52
CA LEU A 138 7.43 2.81 -1.04
C LEU A 138 7.21 1.29 -0.97
N GLY A 139 6.10 0.84 -0.41
CA GLY A 139 5.73 -0.57 -0.35
C GLY A 139 5.67 -1.21 -1.74
N LEU A 140 5.04 -0.52 -2.70
CA LEU A 140 4.99 -0.95 -4.10
C LEU A 140 6.40 -1.04 -4.73
N ALA A 141 7.25 -0.05 -4.48
CA ALA A 141 8.62 -0.04 -4.97
C ALA A 141 9.44 -1.21 -4.41
N VAL A 142 9.30 -1.53 -3.12
CA VAL A 142 9.95 -2.69 -2.49
C VAL A 142 9.48 -3.99 -3.13
N VAL A 143 8.16 -4.15 -3.35
CA VAL A 143 7.62 -5.33 -4.03
C VAL A 143 8.20 -5.46 -5.45
N LEU A 144 8.22 -4.38 -6.22
CA LEU A 144 8.81 -4.36 -7.56
C LEU A 144 10.31 -4.72 -7.52
N MET A 145 11.04 -4.20 -6.54
CA MET A 145 12.46 -4.50 -6.34
C MET A 145 12.68 -5.99 -6.02
N VAL A 146 11.90 -6.55 -5.08
CA VAL A 146 11.97 -7.98 -4.71
C VAL A 146 11.66 -8.86 -5.91
N LEU A 147 10.62 -8.55 -6.68
CA LEU A 147 10.23 -9.31 -7.87
C LEU A 147 11.33 -9.34 -8.94
N GLN A 148 12.21 -8.33 -8.99
CA GLN A 148 13.29 -8.24 -9.97
C GLN A 148 14.61 -8.84 -9.46
N VAL A 149 14.97 -8.53 -8.21
CA VAL A 149 16.24 -8.93 -7.61
C VAL A 149 16.22 -10.39 -7.18
N TRP A 150 15.13 -10.87 -6.59
CA TRP A 150 15.03 -12.25 -6.09
C TRP A 150 15.28 -13.31 -7.17
N PRO A 151 14.62 -13.27 -8.34
CA PRO A 151 14.92 -14.24 -9.38
C PRO A 151 16.32 -14.06 -9.98
N ALA A 152 16.90 -12.85 -9.98
CA ALA A 152 18.29 -12.66 -10.40
C ALA A 152 19.28 -13.33 -9.45
N TRP A 153 19.06 -13.15 -8.14
CA TRP A 153 19.85 -13.77 -7.10
C TRP A 153 19.73 -15.30 -7.11
N ALA A 154 18.49 -15.82 -7.15
CA ALA A 154 18.24 -17.26 -7.22
C ALA A 154 18.87 -17.91 -8.47
N ARG A 155 18.97 -17.17 -9.59
CA ARG A 155 19.66 -17.62 -10.81
C ARG A 155 21.17 -17.69 -10.62
N ARG A 156 21.81 -16.63 -10.12
CA ARG A 156 23.26 -16.62 -9.86
C ARG A 156 23.68 -17.79 -8.97
N ARG A 157 22.83 -18.13 -7.99
CA ARG A 157 23.06 -19.28 -7.11
C ARG A 157 22.99 -20.64 -7.84
N ARG A 158 22.26 -20.73 -8.96
CA ARG A 158 22.09 -21.96 -9.76
C ARG A 158 23.05 -22.09 -10.94
N GLU A 159 23.69 -21.00 -11.38
CA GLU A 159 24.64 -21.00 -12.50
C GLU A 159 25.75 -22.06 -12.39
N PRO A 160 26.40 -22.27 -11.22
CA PRO A 160 27.45 -23.29 -11.09
C PRO A 160 26.93 -24.72 -11.25
N HIS A 161 25.68 -24.98 -10.86
CA HIS A 161 25.04 -26.29 -11.00
C HIS A 161 24.65 -26.56 -12.44
N LEU A 162 24.07 -25.56 -13.11
CA LEU A 162 23.71 -25.66 -14.53
C LEU A 162 24.95 -25.85 -15.42
N ALA A 163 26.07 -25.20 -15.09
CA ALA A 163 27.34 -25.41 -15.77
C ALA A 163 27.86 -26.85 -15.61
N ARG A 164 27.72 -27.44 -14.42
CA ARG A 164 28.07 -28.86 -14.18
C ARG A 164 27.16 -29.83 -14.94
N LEU A 165 25.85 -29.58 -15.00
CA LEU A 165 24.92 -30.36 -15.80
C LEU A 165 25.27 -30.31 -17.30
N ARG A 166 25.68 -29.14 -17.79
CA ARG A 166 26.14 -28.98 -19.17
C ARG A 166 27.42 -29.76 -19.45
N ALA A 167 28.42 -29.62 -18.59
CA ALA A 167 29.67 -30.36 -18.71
C ALA A 167 29.47 -31.88 -18.70
N ALA A 168 28.53 -32.39 -17.90
CA ALA A 168 28.17 -33.81 -17.89
C ALA A 168 27.49 -34.26 -19.19
N ALA A 169 26.69 -33.39 -19.82
CA ALA A 169 26.05 -33.68 -21.11
C ALA A 169 27.04 -33.60 -22.28
N ASP A 170 28.03 -32.71 -22.21
CA ASP A 170 29.08 -32.58 -23.24
C ASP A 170 30.13 -33.71 -23.18
N ALA A 171 30.19 -34.47 -22.07
CA ALA A 171 31.08 -35.60 -21.90
C ALA A 171 30.65 -36.85 -22.70
N ASP A 172 29.39 -36.90 -23.14
CA ASP A 172 28.84 -38.00 -23.94
C ASP A 172 28.48 -37.48 -25.36
N PRO A 173 29.12 -38.00 -26.43
CA PRO A 173 28.93 -37.50 -27.79
C PRO A 173 27.50 -37.70 -28.33
N GLU A 174 26.76 -38.72 -27.89
CA GLU A 174 25.38 -38.95 -28.32
C GLU A 174 24.42 -37.93 -27.68
N ILE A 175 24.65 -37.60 -26.40
CA ILE A 175 23.90 -36.59 -25.66
C ILE A 175 24.21 -35.19 -26.20
N ALA A 176 25.48 -34.90 -26.49
CA ALA A 176 25.91 -33.63 -27.07
C ALA A 176 25.25 -33.37 -28.44
N ALA A 177 25.18 -34.39 -29.30
CA ALA A 177 24.50 -34.30 -30.60
C ALA A 177 22.99 -34.07 -30.44
N ALA A 178 22.34 -34.75 -29.48
CA ALA A 178 20.93 -34.51 -29.18
C ALA A 178 20.69 -33.09 -28.63
N VAL A 179 21.54 -32.59 -27.72
CA VAL A 179 21.42 -31.22 -27.18
C VAL A 179 21.65 -30.15 -28.24
N ALA A 180 22.53 -30.39 -29.23
CA ALA A 180 22.84 -29.44 -30.30
C ALA A 180 21.63 -29.09 -31.18
N GLN A 181 20.61 -29.96 -31.24
CA GLN A 181 19.34 -29.67 -31.90
C GLN A 181 18.54 -28.64 -31.10
N LYS A 182 18.72 -27.36 -31.42
CA LYS A 182 18.09 -26.23 -30.72
C LYS A 182 16.58 -26.20 -30.94
N VAL A 183 15.82 -26.10 -29.86
CA VAL A 183 14.39 -25.76 -29.90
C VAL A 183 14.26 -24.23 -29.87
N ALA A 184 13.69 -23.65 -30.91
CA ALA A 184 13.49 -22.21 -30.98
C ALA A 184 12.43 -21.74 -29.97
N PRO A 185 12.66 -20.63 -29.23
CA PRO A 185 11.66 -20.08 -28.31
C PRO A 185 10.43 -19.54 -29.06
N ALA A 186 9.22 -19.81 -28.56
CA ALA A 186 7.98 -19.32 -29.18
C ALA A 186 7.96 -17.80 -29.28
N VAL A 187 7.76 -17.24 -30.47
CA VAL A 187 7.71 -15.80 -30.71
C VAL A 187 6.37 -15.24 -30.18
N PRO A 188 6.38 -14.17 -29.37
CA PRO A 188 5.14 -13.60 -28.87
C PRO A 188 4.28 -13.07 -30.02
N THR A 189 3.01 -13.44 -30.01
CA THR A 189 2.04 -12.98 -31.02
C THR A 189 1.65 -11.51 -30.80
N GLY A 190 1.12 -10.83 -31.82
CA GLY A 190 0.62 -9.45 -31.68
C GLY A 190 -0.43 -9.29 -30.57
N ARG A 191 -1.26 -10.33 -30.35
CA ARG A 191 -2.24 -10.41 -29.28
C ARG A 191 -1.61 -10.39 -27.87
N GLU A 192 -0.49 -11.07 -27.68
CA GLU A 192 0.24 -11.07 -26.41
C GLU A 192 0.86 -9.71 -26.10
N ARG A 193 1.28 -8.95 -27.12
CA ARG A 193 1.77 -7.59 -26.92
C ARG A 193 0.67 -6.69 -26.36
N TRP A 194 -0.55 -6.79 -26.88
CA TRP A 194 -1.72 -6.06 -26.38
C TRP A 194 -2.13 -6.50 -24.97
N LEU A 195 -2.05 -7.79 -24.63
CA LEU A 195 -2.33 -8.26 -23.26
C LEU A 195 -1.34 -7.69 -22.23
N ARG A 196 -0.05 -7.54 -22.58
CA ARG A 196 0.94 -6.88 -21.71
C ARG A 196 0.61 -5.40 -21.50
N VAL A 197 0.20 -4.70 -22.55
CA VAL A 197 -0.24 -3.31 -22.46
C VAL A 197 -1.48 -3.21 -21.58
N GLY A 198 -2.46 -4.10 -21.77
CA GLY A 198 -3.67 -4.16 -20.94
C GLY A 198 -3.37 -4.40 -19.47
N LEU A 199 -2.48 -5.35 -19.13
CA LEU A 199 -2.06 -5.60 -17.75
C LEU A 199 -1.37 -4.38 -17.13
N ALA A 200 -0.47 -3.73 -17.89
CA ALA A 200 0.18 -2.51 -17.43
C ALA A 200 -0.83 -1.38 -17.19
N LEU A 201 -1.81 -1.22 -18.09
CA LEU A 201 -2.88 -0.24 -17.96
C LEU A 201 -3.73 -0.50 -16.71
N VAL A 202 -4.14 -1.75 -16.46
CA VAL A 202 -4.91 -2.14 -15.27
C VAL A 202 -4.16 -1.81 -13.99
N LEU A 203 -2.85 -2.07 -13.94
CA LEU A 203 -2.01 -1.71 -12.79
C LEU A 203 -1.94 -0.19 -12.58
N VAL A 204 -1.76 0.59 -13.66
CA VAL A 204 -1.72 2.06 -13.59
C VAL A 204 -3.08 2.62 -13.14
N VAL A 205 -4.19 2.10 -13.67
CA VAL A 205 -5.54 2.51 -13.28
C VAL A 205 -5.82 2.18 -11.82
N ALA A 206 -5.40 1.00 -11.34
CA ALA A 206 -5.58 0.62 -9.94
C ALA A 206 -4.82 1.58 -9.00
N VAL A 207 -3.57 1.93 -9.34
CA VAL A 207 -2.79 2.93 -8.59
C VAL A 207 -3.44 4.32 -8.66
N GLY A 208 -3.94 4.72 -9.84
CA GLY A 208 -4.66 5.98 -10.03
C GLY A 208 -5.95 6.07 -9.20
N LEU A 209 -6.74 4.99 -9.14
CA LEU A 209 -7.95 4.94 -8.33
C LEU A 209 -7.64 4.99 -6.83
N ALA A 210 -6.64 4.23 -6.39
CA ALA A 210 -6.21 4.26 -4.99
C ALA A 210 -5.79 5.66 -4.54
N THR A 211 -5.06 6.38 -5.40
CA THR A 211 -4.55 7.72 -5.11
C THR A 211 -5.65 8.78 -5.11
N VAL A 212 -6.60 8.72 -6.05
CA VAL A 212 -7.79 9.57 -6.03
C VAL A 212 -8.60 9.33 -4.75
N TRP A 213 -8.82 8.08 -4.38
CA TRP A 213 -9.61 7.74 -3.20
C TRP A 213 -8.96 8.24 -1.90
N LEU A 214 -7.68 7.95 -1.69
CA LEU A 214 -6.90 8.45 -0.54
C LEU A 214 -6.87 9.99 -0.48
N SER A 215 -6.92 10.68 -1.62
CA SER A 215 -7.01 12.15 -1.64
C SER A 215 -8.40 12.69 -1.27
N GLN A 216 -9.48 11.95 -1.55
CA GLN A 216 -10.83 12.38 -1.21
C GLN A 216 -11.10 12.34 0.29
N ASP A 217 -10.57 11.35 1.01
CA ASP A 217 -10.72 11.25 2.47
C ASP A 217 -10.10 12.47 3.17
N SER A 218 -8.89 12.88 2.77
CA SER A 218 -8.26 14.10 3.29
C SER A 218 -9.11 15.37 3.07
N GLY A 219 -9.81 15.47 1.94
CA GLY A 219 -10.73 16.59 1.65
C GLY A 219 -12.06 16.53 2.42
N ARG A 220 -12.50 15.35 2.85
CA ARG A 220 -13.66 15.20 3.73
C ARG A 220 -13.30 15.63 5.15
N ASP A 221 -12.18 15.16 5.66
CA ASP A 221 -11.71 15.48 7.01
C ASP A 221 -11.45 16.99 7.17
N CYS A 222 -10.83 17.63 6.17
CA CYS A 222 -10.66 19.08 6.20
C CYS A 222 -11.97 19.87 6.13
N ARG A 223 -13.01 19.37 5.45
CA ARG A 223 -14.33 20.01 5.50
C ARG A 223 -14.96 19.89 6.89
N THR A 224 -14.79 18.75 7.56
CA THR A 224 -15.24 18.56 8.94
C THR A 224 -14.48 19.49 9.90
N ALA A 225 -13.16 19.59 9.73
CA ALA A 225 -12.29 20.49 10.48
C ALA A 225 -12.71 21.96 10.33
N ILE A 226 -12.92 22.42 9.09
CA ILE A 226 -13.40 23.78 8.80
C ILE A 226 -14.80 24.01 9.38
N ALA A 227 -15.68 23.00 9.37
CA ALA A 227 -17.01 23.11 9.98
C ALA A 227 -16.95 23.20 11.52
N ALA A 228 -15.98 22.52 12.15
CA ALA A 228 -15.72 22.67 13.58
C ALA A 228 -15.20 24.08 13.90
N ALA A 229 -14.26 24.59 13.09
CA ALA A 229 -13.73 25.96 13.21
C ALA A 229 -14.82 27.03 13.08
N SER A 230 -15.70 26.90 12.07
CA SER A 230 -16.83 27.81 11.92
C SER A 230 -17.78 27.72 13.12
N TYR A 231 -18.02 26.52 13.66
CA TYR A 231 -18.88 26.34 14.83
C TYR A 231 -18.30 26.99 16.09
N ILE A 232 -16.98 26.92 16.31
CA ILE A 232 -16.29 27.62 17.40
C ILE A 232 -16.42 29.13 17.22
N SER A 233 -16.21 29.63 15.99
CA SER A 233 -16.33 31.06 15.69
C SER A 233 -17.76 31.59 15.88
N ASP A 234 -18.77 30.80 15.54
CA ASP A 234 -20.19 31.17 15.72
C ASP A 234 -20.56 31.24 17.21
N GLN A 235 -19.91 30.42 18.05
CA GLN A 235 -20.15 30.32 19.50
C GLN A 235 -19.11 31.11 20.32
N ARG A 236 -18.55 32.20 19.77
CA ARG A 236 -17.56 33.06 20.44
C ARG A 236 -18.02 33.59 21.79
N GLU A 237 -19.32 33.75 22.01
CA GLU A 237 -19.86 34.20 23.28
C GLU A 237 -19.69 33.18 24.42
N LEU A 238 -19.64 31.89 24.10
CA LEU A 238 -19.35 30.84 25.08
C LEU A 238 -17.87 30.87 25.48
N LEU A 239 -16.98 31.39 24.64
CA LEU A 239 -15.56 31.55 24.97
C LEU A 239 -15.27 32.77 25.87
N ASP A 240 -16.26 33.60 26.17
CA ASP A 240 -16.09 34.81 26.97
C ASP A 240 -16.01 34.49 28.48
N PRO A 241 -14.83 34.67 29.13
CA PRO A 241 -14.67 34.37 30.55
C PRO A 241 -15.55 35.25 31.44
N SER A 242 -16.01 36.41 30.98
CA SER A 242 -16.89 37.28 31.77
C SER A 242 -18.28 36.68 31.98
N ARG A 243 -18.68 35.71 31.15
CA ARG A 243 -20.03 35.11 31.09
C ARG A 243 -20.13 33.73 31.76
N ILE A 244 -19.08 33.23 32.39
CA ILE A 244 -19.11 31.89 33.02
C ILE A 244 -19.93 31.87 34.32
N GLY A 245 -19.95 33.01 35.04
CA GLY A 245 -20.63 33.14 36.33
C GLY A 245 -22.17 33.17 36.25
N PRO A 246 -22.84 33.35 37.40
CA PRO A 246 -24.30 33.46 37.45
C PRO A 246 -24.81 34.61 36.58
N GLY A 247 -25.80 34.35 35.72
CA GLY A 247 -26.37 35.33 34.78
C GLY A 247 -25.84 35.28 33.34
N GLY A 248 -24.89 34.37 33.05
CA GLY A 248 -24.47 34.06 31.68
C GLY A 248 -25.33 32.98 30.99
N PRO A 249 -24.88 32.49 29.80
CA PRO A 249 -25.55 31.42 29.04
C PRO A 249 -25.82 30.17 29.87
N ASP A 250 -26.87 29.39 29.58
CA ASP A 250 -27.23 28.25 30.42
C ASP A 250 -26.14 27.16 30.42
N LEU A 251 -26.01 26.41 31.52
CA LEU A 251 -24.99 25.34 31.61
C LEU A 251 -25.23 24.26 30.55
N SER A 252 -26.48 24.03 30.15
CA SER A 252 -26.81 23.10 29.07
C SER A 252 -26.25 23.52 27.72
N GLU A 253 -26.09 24.83 27.46
CA GLU A 253 -25.52 25.35 26.21
C GLU A 253 -24.02 25.03 26.12
N TYR A 254 -23.27 25.22 27.20
CA TYR A 254 -21.86 24.82 27.28
C TYR A 254 -21.68 23.31 27.10
N ARG A 255 -22.55 22.49 27.73
CA ARG A 255 -22.53 21.03 27.56
C ARG A 255 -22.86 20.60 26.13
N ALA A 256 -23.84 21.24 25.50
CA ALA A 256 -24.21 20.97 24.12
C ALA A 256 -23.09 21.35 23.14
N TRP A 257 -22.43 22.49 23.38
CA TRP A 257 -21.27 22.95 22.61
C TRP A 257 -20.10 21.97 22.71
N SER A 258 -19.72 21.56 23.93
CA SER A 258 -18.65 20.57 24.14
C SER A 258 -18.98 19.21 23.50
N ALA A 259 -20.22 18.72 23.65
CA ALA A 259 -20.66 17.48 23.01
C ALA A 259 -20.62 17.56 21.47
N GLN A 260 -20.93 18.73 20.89
CA GLN A 260 -20.82 18.93 19.45
C GLN A 260 -19.36 18.89 18.97
N LEU A 261 -18.42 19.48 19.73
CA LEU A 261 -16.99 19.43 19.43
C LEU A 261 -16.44 18.01 19.50
N GLY A 262 -16.84 17.21 20.50
CA GLY A 262 -16.53 15.79 20.56
C GLY A 262 -17.02 15.03 19.33
N ARG A 263 -18.25 15.30 18.88
CA ARG A 263 -18.78 14.69 17.63
C ARG A 263 -18.02 15.07 16.38
N TYR A 264 -17.30 16.20 16.34
CA TYR A 264 -16.42 16.53 15.21
C TYR A 264 -15.11 15.75 15.28
N ALA A 265 -14.54 15.59 16.48
CA ALA A 265 -13.35 14.77 16.70
C ALA A 265 -13.58 13.30 16.31
N ASP A 266 -14.74 12.74 16.67
CA ASP A 266 -15.12 11.36 16.30
C ASP A 266 -15.33 11.14 14.80
N ARG A 267 -15.49 12.21 14.01
CA ARG A 267 -15.85 12.15 12.58
C ARG A 267 -14.66 12.29 11.64
N VAL A 268 -13.44 12.41 12.17
CA VAL A 268 -12.22 12.65 11.40
C VAL A 268 -11.29 11.44 11.49
N ASP A 269 -10.89 10.92 10.33
CA ASP A 269 -10.02 9.74 10.21
C ASP A 269 -8.52 10.10 10.07
N ASP A 270 -8.22 11.34 9.69
CA ASP A 270 -6.86 11.87 9.63
C ASP A 270 -6.25 12.00 11.04
N PRO A 271 -5.10 11.39 11.32
CA PRO A 271 -4.52 11.34 12.66
C PRO A 271 -3.92 12.69 13.10
N THR A 272 -3.61 13.59 12.18
CA THR A 272 -3.09 14.93 12.49
C THR A 272 -4.25 15.86 12.81
N ILE A 273 -5.28 15.90 11.97
CA ILE A 273 -6.49 16.72 12.19
C ILE A 273 -7.26 16.20 13.42
N GLY A 274 -7.44 14.88 13.52
CA GLY A 274 -8.14 14.24 14.63
C GLY A 274 -7.51 14.54 15.99
N ARG A 275 -6.17 14.60 16.07
CA ARG A 275 -5.47 14.98 17.32
C ARG A 275 -5.80 16.39 17.79
N HIS A 276 -5.87 17.35 16.86
CA HIS A 276 -6.20 18.74 17.20
C HIS A 276 -7.68 18.90 17.58
N LEU A 277 -8.59 18.23 16.86
CA LEU A 277 -10.00 18.22 17.23
C LEU A 277 -10.24 17.53 18.57
N GLN A 278 -9.51 16.46 18.86
CA GLN A 278 -9.57 15.80 20.16
C GLN A 278 -9.09 16.74 21.27
N GLN A 279 -7.97 17.45 21.05
CA GLN A 279 -7.50 18.46 22.00
C GLN A 279 -8.53 19.56 22.23
N ILE A 280 -9.20 20.05 21.17
CA ILE A 280 -10.29 21.03 21.29
C ILE A 280 -11.48 20.44 22.08
N SER A 281 -11.84 19.19 21.82
CA SER A 281 -12.90 18.48 22.56
C SER A 281 -12.55 18.37 24.05
N ASP A 282 -11.35 17.94 24.39
CA ASP A 282 -10.90 17.78 25.77
C ASP A 282 -10.88 19.15 26.49
N LEU A 283 -10.39 20.20 25.82
CA LEU A 283 -10.41 21.57 26.34
C LEU A 283 -11.85 22.09 26.54
N SER A 284 -12.76 21.76 25.63
CA SER A 284 -14.17 22.15 25.75
C SER A 284 -14.85 21.48 26.95
N ALA A 285 -14.49 20.24 27.27
CA ALA A 285 -14.99 19.54 28.44
C ALA A 285 -14.44 20.16 29.74
N GLU A 286 -13.14 20.49 29.77
CA GLU A 286 -12.52 21.21 30.89
C GLU A 286 -13.16 22.59 31.10
N ALA A 287 -13.51 23.29 30.01
CA ALA A 287 -14.24 24.56 30.07
C ALA A 287 -15.61 24.40 30.74
N VAL A 288 -16.37 23.34 30.44
CA VAL A 288 -17.67 23.04 31.07
C VAL A 288 -17.50 22.84 32.57
N ASP A 289 -16.48 22.09 33.00
CA ASP A 289 -16.20 21.86 34.42
C ASP A 289 -15.92 23.16 35.17
N ILE A 290 -15.17 24.10 34.57
CA ILE A 290 -14.92 25.42 35.17
C ILE A 290 -16.22 26.23 35.29
N VAL A 291 -17.08 26.20 34.28
CA VAL A 291 -18.38 26.91 34.31
C VAL A 291 -19.25 26.35 35.43
N GLU A 292 -19.34 25.02 35.56
CA GLU A 292 -20.10 24.35 36.63
C GLU A 292 -19.57 24.74 38.02
N GLN A 293 -18.25 24.72 38.21
CA GLN A 293 -17.63 25.15 39.46
C GLN A 293 -17.86 26.65 39.75
N SER A 294 -17.85 27.50 38.72
CA SER A 294 -18.07 28.95 38.87
C SER A 294 -19.50 29.32 39.29
N ARG A 295 -20.45 28.38 39.10
CA ARG A 295 -21.87 28.53 39.46
C ARG A 295 -22.24 27.83 40.76
N THR A 296 -21.26 27.23 41.45
CA THR A 296 -21.49 26.58 42.73
C THR A 296 -21.96 27.60 43.78
N PRO A 297 -23.09 27.38 44.47
CA PRO A 297 -23.58 28.29 45.49
C PRO A 297 -22.54 28.54 46.59
N GLY A 298 -22.40 29.80 47.03
CA GLY A 298 -21.48 30.16 48.12
C GLY A 298 -20.04 30.46 47.69
N LEU A 299 -19.74 30.51 46.40
CA LEU A 299 -18.45 31.00 45.90
C LEU A 299 -18.21 32.46 46.27
N THR A 300 -16.99 32.77 46.73
CA THR A 300 -16.55 34.15 46.93
C THR A 300 -16.23 34.82 45.58
N ASN A 301 -16.34 36.14 45.50
CA ASN A 301 -15.98 36.90 44.29
C ASN A 301 -14.54 36.62 43.83
N GLY A 302 -13.58 36.49 44.76
CA GLY A 302 -12.21 36.10 44.42
C GLY A 302 -12.11 34.69 43.82
N GLY A 303 -12.94 33.74 44.27
CA GLY A 303 -13.03 32.40 43.69
C GLY A 303 -13.68 32.38 42.30
N ILE A 304 -14.47 33.39 41.93
CA ILE A 304 -15.01 33.56 40.58
C ILE A 304 -13.91 34.11 39.66
N GLU A 305 -13.17 35.13 40.08
CA GLU A 305 -12.09 35.73 39.27
C GLU A 305 -10.96 34.76 38.94
N ILE A 306 -10.57 33.89 39.89
CA ILE A 306 -9.58 32.83 39.63
C ILE A 306 -10.05 31.90 38.50
N ARG A 307 -11.34 31.51 38.52
CA ARG A 307 -11.93 30.64 37.49
C ARG A 307 -12.04 31.34 36.14
N LYS A 308 -12.32 32.64 36.10
CA LYS A 308 -12.30 33.43 34.86
C LYS A 308 -10.91 33.43 34.22
N ALA A 309 -9.84 33.57 35.02
CA ALA A 309 -8.48 33.50 34.53
C ALA A 309 -8.11 32.12 33.96
N SER A 310 -8.50 31.04 34.65
CA SER A 310 -8.33 29.67 34.13
C SER A 310 -9.13 29.43 32.85
N TYR A 311 -10.38 29.92 32.80
CA TYR A 311 -11.24 29.82 31.62
C TYR A 311 -10.65 30.55 30.41
N LEU A 312 -10.10 31.76 30.61
CA LEU A 312 -9.44 32.52 29.56
C LEU A 312 -8.26 31.75 28.95
N ASN A 313 -7.47 31.05 29.76
CA ASN A 313 -6.37 30.22 29.27
C ASN A 313 -6.88 29.08 28.38
N ILE A 314 -7.94 28.39 28.78
CA ILE A 314 -8.56 27.33 27.97
C ILE A 314 -9.11 27.90 26.66
N ALA A 315 -9.83 29.02 26.72
CA ALA A 315 -10.38 29.68 25.53
C ALA A 315 -9.28 30.07 24.53
N GLN A 316 -8.14 30.57 25.01
CA GLN A 316 -6.98 30.86 24.17
C GLN A 316 -6.42 29.59 23.51
N ARG A 317 -6.22 28.52 24.28
CA ARG A 317 -5.73 27.23 23.75
C ARG A 317 -6.67 26.62 22.71
N ILE A 318 -7.98 26.81 22.85
CA ILE A 318 -8.97 26.38 21.85
C ILE A 318 -8.80 27.18 20.55
N VAL A 319 -8.64 28.51 20.64
CA VAL A 319 -8.46 29.39 19.48
C VAL A 319 -7.12 29.13 18.76
N ASP A 320 -6.05 28.87 19.52
CA ASP A 320 -4.75 28.53 18.96
C ASP A 320 -4.82 27.20 18.19
N ALA A 321 -5.42 26.16 18.80
CA ALA A 321 -5.61 24.87 18.16
C ALA A 321 -6.52 24.94 16.92
N ASP A 322 -7.54 25.80 16.94
CA ASP A 322 -8.41 26.06 15.79
C ASP A 322 -7.65 26.70 14.62
N THR A 323 -6.80 27.69 14.93
CA THR A 323 -5.99 28.39 13.91
C THR A 323 -5.01 27.45 13.23
N GLU A 324 -4.28 26.64 14.00
CA GLU A 324 -3.35 25.62 13.47
C GLU A 324 -4.07 24.58 12.60
N LEU A 325 -5.28 24.18 13.00
CA LEU A 325 -6.10 23.23 12.26
C LEU A 325 -6.54 23.76 10.89
N VAL A 326 -6.94 25.04 10.81
CA VAL A 326 -7.30 25.69 9.53
C VAL A 326 -6.08 25.87 8.62
N GLU A 327 -4.90 26.15 9.17
CA GLU A 327 -3.67 26.26 8.39
C GLU A 327 -3.22 24.91 7.82
N ASN A 328 -3.30 23.84 8.61
CA ASN A 328 -2.97 22.48 8.17
C ASN A 328 -3.89 22.00 7.04
N CYS A 329 -5.13 22.48 6.98
CA CYS A 329 -6.05 22.17 5.89
C CYS A 329 -5.86 22.99 4.61
N LYS A 330 -5.01 24.02 4.64
CA LYS A 330 -4.67 24.85 3.47
C LYS A 330 -3.37 24.45 2.78
N ARG A 331 -2.49 23.70 3.45
CA ARG A 331 -1.24 23.18 2.88
C ARG A 331 -1.46 21.95 2.01
#